data_AF-A0A7C2U6Q9-F1
#
_entry.id   AF-A0A7C2U6Q9-F1
#
_cell.length_a   1.000
_cell.length_b   1.000
_cell.length_c   1.000
_cell.angle_alpha   90.00
_cell.angle_beta   90.00
_cell.angle_gamma   90.00
#
_symmetry.space_group_name_H-M   'P 1'
#
loop_
_entity.id
_entity.type
_entity.pdbx_description
1 polymer ?
#
loop_
_entity_poly.entity_id
_entity_poly.type
_entity_poly.pdbx_seq_one_letter_code
_entity_poly.pdbx_strand_id
1 'polypeptide(L)'
;MPLLTSVLALTLFLGTDSVLADDPPFTVNTFADTVDANTGNETCADSSGQCALRAAVMELNALGGGTIQVPAVTYILTLGTGGSPGANSDDLDITADIIIQGAGSASSTIKRPDSSCNLNGTHYQGEFRLFHVYEDMSFTVRNLTLANGCADGSDGGAISENAGANVFLERTVVMGNRAGVRGSGMFMDVNSTLTALQTAIVYN
;
A
#
# COMPACT_ATOMS: atom_id res chain seq x y z
N MET A 1 19.36 74.72 -11.55
CA MET A 1 18.86 73.37 -11.89
C MET A 1 19.10 72.48 -10.68
N PRO A 2 18.11 72.15 -9.83
CA PRO A 2 18.33 71.21 -8.74
C PRO A 2 18.12 69.78 -9.25
N LEU A 3 19.05 68.88 -8.94
CA LEU A 3 18.98 67.46 -9.25
C LEU A 3 18.04 66.77 -8.25
N LEU A 4 17.04 66.07 -8.78
CA LEU A 4 16.10 65.23 -8.04
C LEU A 4 16.73 63.84 -7.85
N THR A 5 17.14 63.48 -6.65
CA THR A 5 17.60 62.12 -6.32
C THR A 5 16.40 61.20 -6.14
N SER A 6 16.17 60.31 -7.09
CA SER A 6 15.14 59.27 -7.00
C SER A 6 15.67 58.09 -6.18
N VAL A 7 14.99 57.77 -5.08
CA VAL A 7 15.29 56.59 -4.24
C VAL A 7 14.45 55.43 -4.76
N LEU A 8 15.12 54.41 -5.31
CA LEU A 8 14.52 53.16 -5.74
C LEU A 8 14.25 52.28 -4.51
N ALA A 9 12.98 52.16 -4.10
CA ALA A 9 12.58 51.24 -3.04
C ALA A 9 12.55 49.81 -3.58
N LEU A 10 13.48 48.97 -3.13
CA LEU A 10 13.51 47.54 -3.41
C LEU A 10 12.58 46.82 -2.43
N THR A 11 11.38 46.47 -2.87
CA THR A 11 10.45 45.63 -2.10
C THR A 11 10.96 44.19 -2.10
N LEU A 12 11.45 43.74 -0.94
CA LEU A 12 11.80 42.35 -0.68
C LEU A 12 10.51 41.53 -0.51
N PHE A 13 10.11 40.79 -1.55
CA PHE A 13 9.11 39.74 -1.41
C PHE A 13 9.73 38.61 -0.57
N LEU A 14 9.34 38.51 0.70
CA LEU A 14 9.52 37.30 1.49
C LEU A 14 8.52 36.27 0.94
N GLY A 15 8.92 35.56 -0.11
CA GLY A 15 8.24 34.34 -0.52
C GLY A 15 8.38 33.35 0.63
N THR A 16 7.28 33.03 1.28
CA THR A 16 7.19 31.83 2.11
C THR A 16 7.17 30.67 1.13
N ASP A 17 8.35 30.18 0.77
CA ASP A 17 8.48 28.86 0.17
C ASP A 17 7.81 27.90 1.14
N SER A 18 6.59 27.51 0.80
CA SER A 18 5.91 26.42 1.47
C SER A 18 6.67 25.18 1.02
N VAL A 19 7.73 24.86 1.74
CA VAL A 19 8.25 23.50 1.76
C VAL A 19 7.04 22.64 2.12
N LEU A 20 6.56 21.85 1.14
CA LEU A 20 5.58 20.82 1.39
C LEU A 20 6.20 19.94 2.47
N ALA A 21 5.74 20.10 3.70
CA ALA A 21 6.03 19.13 4.73
C ALA A 21 5.41 17.84 4.23
N ASP A 22 6.22 16.83 3.97
CA ASP A 22 5.74 15.48 3.74
C ASP A 22 4.89 15.12 4.97
N ASP A 23 3.62 14.75 4.77
CA ASP A 23 2.75 14.42 5.89
C ASP A 23 3.40 13.30 6.71
N PRO A 24 3.40 13.40 8.05
CA PRO A 24 4.07 12.42 8.88
C PRO A 24 3.47 11.03 8.60
N PRO A 25 4.31 9.99 8.53
CA PRO A 25 3.82 8.68 8.16
C PRO A 25 2.88 8.12 9.22
N PHE A 26 1.86 7.37 8.80
CA PHE A 26 1.09 6.55 9.72
C PHE A 26 1.94 5.38 10.21
N THR A 27 2.04 5.22 11.53
CA THR A 27 2.76 4.10 12.14
C THR A 27 1.77 3.08 12.66
N VAL A 28 1.79 1.89 12.07
CA VAL A 28 0.93 0.79 12.50
C VAL A 28 1.31 0.36 13.91
N ASN A 29 0.34 0.31 14.82
CA ASN A 29 0.56 0.01 16.24
C ASN A 29 -0.25 -1.19 16.76
N THR A 30 -1.01 -1.85 15.88
CA THR A 30 -1.72 -3.10 16.18
C THR A 30 -1.50 -4.11 15.05
N PHE A 31 -1.56 -5.39 15.40
CA PHE A 31 -1.49 -6.51 14.44
C PHE A 31 -2.86 -7.01 14.03
N ALA A 32 -3.92 -6.45 14.63
CA ALA A 32 -5.29 -6.74 14.25
C ALA A 32 -5.54 -6.27 12.81
N ASP A 33 -6.30 -7.05 12.05
CA ASP A 33 -6.81 -6.65 10.75
C ASP A 33 -8.17 -5.96 10.93
N THR A 34 -8.14 -4.69 11.31
CA THR A 34 -9.33 -3.88 11.58
C THR A 34 -9.42 -2.72 10.60
N VAL A 35 -10.66 -2.36 10.26
CA VAL A 35 -10.98 -1.22 9.41
C VAL A 35 -10.79 0.09 10.17
N ASP A 36 -10.52 1.16 9.44
CA ASP A 36 -10.56 2.51 10.00
C ASP A 36 -11.99 2.87 10.43
N ALA A 37 -12.14 3.53 11.57
CA ALA A 37 -13.45 3.88 12.12
C ALA A 37 -14.08 5.11 11.47
N ASN A 38 -13.27 6.04 10.95
CA ASN A 38 -13.72 7.32 10.40
C ASN A 38 -12.84 7.73 9.21
N THR A 39 -12.89 6.96 8.14
CA THR A 39 -12.04 7.15 6.95
C THR A 39 -12.07 8.58 6.39
N GLY A 40 -10.90 9.17 6.17
CA GLY A 40 -10.69 10.52 5.63
C GLY A 40 -10.72 11.62 6.69
N ASN A 41 -10.50 11.29 7.97
CA ASN A 41 -10.43 12.23 9.09
C ASN A 41 -9.00 12.61 9.51
N GLU A 42 -8.01 12.27 8.69
CA GLU A 42 -6.57 12.48 8.91
C GLU A 42 -5.99 11.65 10.06
N THR A 43 -6.73 10.67 10.58
CA THR A 43 -6.33 9.87 11.74
C THR A 43 -6.50 8.38 11.48
N CYS A 44 -5.38 7.66 11.34
CA CYS A 44 -5.42 6.20 11.32
C CYS A 44 -5.86 5.63 12.68
N ALA A 45 -7.12 5.22 12.79
CA ALA A 45 -7.68 4.67 14.02
C ALA A 45 -8.88 3.76 13.76
N ASP A 46 -8.79 2.52 14.23
CA ASP A 46 -9.92 1.63 14.35
C ASP A 46 -10.85 2.05 15.51
N SER A 47 -11.93 1.29 15.72
CA SER A 47 -12.91 1.56 16.79
C SER A 47 -12.34 1.54 18.22
N SER A 48 -11.13 1.00 18.40
CA SER A 48 -10.38 0.97 19.67
C SER A 48 -9.30 2.06 19.75
N GLY A 49 -9.17 2.92 18.72
CA GLY A 49 -8.14 3.95 18.64
C GLY A 49 -6.78 3.44 18.17
N GLN A 50 -6.71 2.21 17.62
CA GLN A 50 -5.47 1.60 17.17
C GLN A 50 -5.31 1.73 15.65
N CYS A 51 -4.09 1.98 15.19
CA CYS A 51 -3.78 2.06 13.76
C CYS A 51 -3.38 0.67 13.24
N ALA A 52 -4.31 -0.03 12.61
CA ALA A 52 -4.06 -1.26 11.87
C ALA A 52 -3.50 -0.97 10.47
N LEU A 53 -2.84 -1.95 9.84
CA LEU A 53 -2.37 -1.81 8.46
C LEU A 53 -3.53 -1.49 7.50
N ARG A 54 -4.66 -2.19 7.65
CA ARG A 54 -5.86 -1.95 6.85
C ARG A 54 -6.44 -0.56 7.10
N ALA A 55 -6.57 -0.16 8.36
CA ALA A 55 -7.01 1.19 8.70
C ALA A 55 -6.10 2.26 8.06
N ALA A 56 -4.77 2.09 8.10
CA ALA A 56 -3.83 3.02 7.49
C ALA A 56 -3.98 3.11 5.96
N VAL A 57 -4.19 1.98 5.27
CA VAL A 57 -4.45 1.98 3.82
C VAL A 57 -5.77 2.67 3.50
N MET A 58 -6.83 2.35 4.24
CA MET A 58 -8.14 3.00 4.06
C MET A 58 -8.05 4.51 4.23
N GLU A 59 -7.35 4.97 5.26
CA GLU A 59 -7.17 6.38 5.54
C GLU A 59 -6.36 7.09 4.43
N LEU A 60 -5.20 6.53 4.03
CA LEU A 60 -4.39 7.15 2.97
C LEU A 60 -5.08 7.13 1.60
N ASN A 61 -5.86 6.10 1.28
CA ASN A 61 -6.69 6.09 0.08
C ASN A 61 -7.67 7.28 0.06
N ALA A 62 -8.23 7.66 1.20
CA ALA A 62 -9.15 8.79 1.30
C ALA A 62 -8.45 10.15 1.31
N LEU A 63 -7.20 10.21 1.79
CA LEU A 63 -6.39 11.43 1.85
C LEU A 63 -5.61 11.71 0.55
N GLY A 64 -5.55 10.75 -0.37
CA GLY A 64 -4.85 10.89 -1.65
C GLY A 64 -3.39 10.41 -1.64
N GLY A 65 -3.01 9.60 -0.65
CA GLY A 65 -1.72 8.91 -0.60
C GLY A 65 -0.89 9.26 0.63
N GLY A 66 0.27 8.62 0.74
CA GLY A 66 1.22 8.86 1.82
C GLY A 66 2.07 7.65 2.18
N THR A 67 2.66 7.68 3.38
CA THR A 67 3.57 6.63 3.86
C THR A 67 3.04 5.91 5.09
N ILE A 68 3.11 4.58 5.07
CA ILE A 68 2.81 3.68 6.18
C ILE A 68 4.13 3.06 6.68
N GLN A 69 4.42 3.23 7.97
CA GLN A 69 5.49 2.53 8.67
C GLN A 69 4.95 1.26 9.31
N VAL A 70 5.59 0.13 8.98
CA VAL A 70 5.23 -1.21 9.43
C VAL A 70 6.35 -1.75 10.30
N PRO A 71 6.21 -1.73 11.64
CA PRO A 71 7.17 -2.31 12.57
C PRO A 71 7.54 -3.79 12.29
N ALA A 72 8.55 -4.27 13.01
CA ALA A 72 9.15 -5.62 12.87
C ALA A 72 8.23 -6.74 13.40
N VAL A 73 7.07 -6.97 12.77
CA VAL A 73 6.10 -8.01 13.12
C VAL A 73 5.44 -8.61 11.86
N THR A 74 4.74 -9.73 12.03
CA THR A 74 3.85 -10.32 11.01
C THR A 74 2.43 -9.78 11.16
N TYR A 75 1.92 -9.15 10.10
CA TYR A 75 0.56 -8.65 9.95
C TYR A 75 -0.23 -9.64 9.11
N ILE A 76 -1.27 -10.22 9.71
CA ILE A 76 -2.10 -11.25 9.08
C ILE A 76 -3.42 -10.59 8.66
N LEU A 77 -3.65 -10.45 7.36
CA LEU A 77 -4.91 -9.98 6.82
C LEU A 77 -5.95 -11.11 6.92
N THR A 78 -7.06 -10.87 7.59
CA THR A 78 -8.07 -11.89 7.92
C THR A 78 -9.48 -11.56 7.45
N LEU A 79 -9.75 -10.31 7.04
CA LEU A 79 -11.07 -9.88 6.56
C LEU A 79 -11.39 -10.40 5.15
N GLY A 80 -11.26 -11.70 4.89
CA GLY A 80 -11.49 -12.28 3.58
C GLY A 80 -12.96 -12.60 3.31
N THR A 81 -13.84 -11.61 3.20
CA THR A 81 -15.29 -11.87 3.07
C THR A 81 -15.74 -12.31 1.67
N GLY A 82 -14.82 -12.48 0.72
CA GLY A 82 -15.07 -13.08 -0.59
C GLY A 82 -15.66 -12.11 -1.62
N GLY A 83 -14.86 -11.16 -2.10
CA GLY A 83 -15.17 -10.36 -3.29
C GLY A 83 -16.01 -9.10 -3.06
N SER A 84 -16.04 -8.59 -1.83
CA SER A 84 -16.54 -7.23 -1.59
C SER A 84 -15.45 -6.24 -1.99
N PRO A 85 -15.76 -5.23 -2.84
CA PRO A 85 -14.75 -4.29 -3.32
C PRO A 85 -14.28 -3.34 -2.21
N GLY A 86 -13.06 -2.84 -2.31
CA GLY A 86 -12.49 -1.85 -1.42
C GLY A 86 -11.57 -2.44 -0.36
N ALA A 87 -10.65 -1.62 0.15
CA ALA A 87 -9.71 -2.01 1.20
C ALA A 87 -10.36 -2.37 2.56
N ASN A 88 -11.69 -2.22 2.74
CA ASN A 88 -12.38 -2.53 3.99
C ASN A 88 -12.77 -4.01 4.13
N SER A 89 -12.66 -4.78 3.06
CA SER A 89 -13.00 -6.18 2.99
C SER A 89 -12.12 -6.82 1.94
N ASP A 90 -11.48 -7.93 2.28
CA ASP A 90 -10.62 -8.73 1.41
C ASP A 90 -9.19 -8.20 1.29
N ASP A 91 -8.65 -8.12 0.08
CA ASP A 91 -7.37 -7.50 -0.21
C ASP A 91 -7.35 -6.02 0.16
N LEU A 92 -6.15 -5.44 0.16
CA LEU A 92 -5.96 -4.01 0.37
C LEU A 92 -5.90 -3.33 -0.99
N ASP A 93 -7.03 -2.77 -1.41
CA ASP A 93 -7.07 -1.92 -2.60
C ASP A 93 -6.22 -0.67 -2.40
N ILE A 94 -5.37 -0.36 -3.36
CA ILE A 94 -4.52 0.84 -3.40
C ILE A 94 -5.09 1.78 -4.45
N THR A 95 -5.84 2.79 -3.99
CA THR A 95 -6.54 3.77 -4.84
C THR A 95 -5.92 5.16 -4.76
N ALA A 96 -4.73 5.26 -4.16
CA ALA A 96 -3.90 6.45 -4.06
C ALA A 96 -2.42 6.05 -4.02
N ASP A 97 -1.52 7.02 -4.18
CA ASP A 97 -0.08 6.77 -4.13
C ASP A 97 0.39 6.40 -2.72
N ILE A 98 0.71 5.13 -2.48
CA ILE A 98 1.02 4.61 -1.15
C ILE A 98 2.43 4.02 -1.09
N ILE A 99 3.16 4.37 -0.04
CA ILE A 99 4.44 3.78 0.34
C ILE A 99 4.25 2.95 1.61
N ILE A 100 4.58 1.66 1.56
CA ILE A 100 4.67 0.80 2.74
C ILE A 100 6.15 0.52 3.05
N GLN A 101 6.58 0.93 4.23
CA GLN A 101 7.95 0.84 4.70
C GLN A 101 8.04 -0.10 5.91
N GLY A 102 8.62 -1.28 5.71
CA GLY A 102 8.89 -2.26 6.78
C GLY A 102 10.20 -2.01 7.52
N ALA A 103 10.44 -2.77 8.60
CA ALA A 103 11.67 -2.71 9.39
C ALA A 103 12.78 -3.68 8.89
N GLY A 104 12.55 -4.38 7.78
CA GLY A 104 13.44 -5.42 7.24
C GLY A 104 12.64 -6.60 6.69
N SER A 105 13.03 -7.16 5.54
CA SER A 105 12.30 -8.28 4.93
C SER A 105 12.25 -9.54 5.79
N ALA A 106 13.22 -9.76 6.67
CA ALA A 106 13.21 -10.85 7.65
C ALA A 106 12.37 -10.55 8.91
N SER A 107 11.97 -9.30 9.12
CA SER A 107 11.38 -8.82 10.36
C SER A 107 9.93 -8.38 10.22
N SER A 108 9.56 -7.82 9.07
CA SER A 108 8.21 -7.34 8.76
C SER A 108 7.61 -8.21 7.67
N THR A 109 6.45 -8.80 7.92
CA THR A 109 5.73 -9.65 6.95
C THR A 109 4.27 -9.24 6.89
N ILE A 110 3.74 -9.10 5.68
CA ILE A 110 2.31 -8.96 5.41
C ILE A 110 1.87 -10.24 4.73
N LYS A 111 0.89 -10.92 5.31
CA LYS A 111 0.42 -12.20 4.78
C LYS A 111 -1.06 -12.42 4.99
N ARG A 112 -1.59 -13.37 4.25
CA ARG A 112 -2.86 -14.04 4.53
C ARG A 112 -2.64 -15.23 5.48
N PRO A 113 -3.67 -15.73 6.18
CA PRO A 113 -3.64 -17.02 6.87
C PRO A 113 -3.25 -18.18 5.94
N ASP A 114 -2.61 -19.20 6.51
CA ASP A 114 -2.08 -20.32 5.73
C ASP A 114 -3.17 -21.27 5.20
N SER A 115 -4.34 -21.28 5.82
CA SER A 115 -5.43 -22.19 5.49
C SER A 115 -6.47 -21.51 4.59
N SER A 116 -6.42 -21.75 3.28
CA SER A 116 -7.62 -21.87 2.42
C SER A 116 -7.32 -21.86 0.92
N CYS A 117 -6.11 -21.55 0.45
CA CYS A 117 -5.84 -21.41 -0.99
C CYS A 117 -5.83 -22.75 -1.73
N ASN A 118 -6.97 -23.16 -2.26
CA ASN A 118 -7.14 -24.47 -2.89
C ASN A 118 -7.14 -24.42 -4.43
N LEU A 119 -7.24 -23.21 -5.02
CA LEU A 119 -7.20 -22.95 -6.46
C LEU A 119 -8.19 -23.79 -7.27
N ASN A 120 -9.42 -23.94 -6.78
CA ASN A 120 -10.46 -24.71 -7.46
C ASN A 120 -11.32 -23.87 -8.42
N GLY A 121 -10.98 -22.59 -8.59
CA GLY A 121 -11.67 -21.64 -9.44
C GLY A 121 -12.90 -21.00 -8.80
N THR A 122 -13.11 -21.17 -7.49
CA THR A 122 -14.23 -20.56 -6.77
C THR A 122 -13.73 -19.74 -5.61
N HIS A 123 -14.00 -18.44 -5.66
CA HIS A 123 -13.56 -17.48 -4.65
C HIS A 123 -14.27 -17.72 -3.32
N TYR A 124 -13.60 -18.39 -2.37
CA TYR A 124 -14.13 -18.60 -1.02
C TYR A 124 -13.66 -17.54 -0.02
N GLN A 125 -14.35 -17.48 1.12
CA GLN A 125 -13.91 -16.67 2.25
C GLN A 125 -12.47 -17.05 2.64
N GLY A 126 -11.65 -16.01 2.77
CA GLY A 126 -10.25 -16.14 3.08
C GLY A 126 -9.34 -16.37 1.88
N GLU A 127 -9.83 -16.56 0.66
CA GLU A 127 -8.99 -16.70 -0.55
C GLU A 127 -8.86 -15.37 -1.29
N PHE A 128 -7.96 -14.51 -0.83
CA PHE A 128 -7.74 -13.21 -1.47
C PHE A 128 -6.26 -12.88 -1.62
N ARG A 129 -5.97 -12.01 -2.59
CA ARG A 129 -4.63 -11.45 -2.79
C ARG A 129 -4.24 -10.53 -1.63
N LEU A 130 -3.01 -10.03 -1.57
CA LEU A 130 -2.66 -9.09 -0.50
C LEU A 130 -3.04 -7.65 -0.88
N PHE A 131 -2.78 -7.27 -2.13
CA PHE A 131 -2.99 -5.93 -2.65
C PHE A 131 -3.53 -5.95 -4.08
N HIS A 132 -4.45 -5.03 -4.36
CA HIS A 132 -4.89 -4.69 -5.71
C HIS A 132 -4.58 -3.22 -5.98
N VAL A 133 -3.65 -2.97 -6.90
CA VAL A 133 -3.23 -1.61 -7.26
C VAL A 133 -4.10 -1.11 -8.41
N TYR A 134 -4.81 -0.01 -8.18
CA TYR A 134 -5.73 0.56 -9.16
C TYR A 134 -4.97 1.31 -10.27
N GLU A 135 -5.72 1.65 -11.31
CA GLU A 135 -5.23 2.31 -12.52
C GLU A 135 -4.47 3.59 -12.21
N ASP A 136 -3.34 3.78 -12.90
CA ASP A 136 -2.45 4.93 -12.79
C ASP A 136 -1.92 5.25 -11.36
N MET A 137 -2.10 4.35 -10.39
CA MET A 137 -1.60 4.53 -9.02
C MET A 137 -0.16 4.02 -8.85
N SER A 138 0.59 4.70 -7.99
CA SER A 138 1.94 4.28 -7.58
C SER A 138 1.91 3.56 -6.23
N PHE A 139 2.38 2.31 -6.21
CA PHE A 139 2.49 1.53 -4.98
C PHE A 139 3.95 1.12 -4.73
N THR A 140 4.49 1.57 -3.61
CA THR A 140 5.86 1.27 -3.21
C THR A 140 5.88 0.37 -1.99
N VAL A 141 6.62 -0.73 -2.05
CA VAL A 141 6.83 -1.64 -0.91
C VAL A 141 8.31 -1.81 -0.64
N ARG A 142 8.74 -1.44 0.56
CA ARG A 142 10.16 -1.47 0.93
C ARG A 142 10.40 -2.29 2.19
N ASN A 143 11.39 -3.17 2.10
CA ASN A 143 11.95 -3.94 3.20
C ASN A 143 10.94 -4.59 4.15
N LEU A 144 10.08 -5.40 3.55
CA LEU A 144 9.21 -6.37 4.19
C LEU A 144 9.04 -7.61 3.30
N THR A 145 8.35 -8.61 3.80
CA THR A 145 7.93 -9.80 3.04
C THR A 145 6.43 -9.74 2.74
N LEU A 146 6.05 -10.07 1.51
CA LEU A 146 4.68 -10.32 1.07
C LEU A 146 4.48 -11.83 0.88
N ALA A 147 3.59 -12.42 1.67
CA ALA A 147 3.46 -13.87 1.69
C ALA A 147 2.04 -14.43 1.69
N ASN A 148 1.91 -15.64 1.12
CA ASN A 148 0.75 -16.52 1.22
C ASN A 148 -0.59 -15.93 0.74
N GLY A 149 -0.58 -14.86 -0.04
CA GLY A 149 -1.78 -14.36 -0.70
C GLY A 149 -2.30 -15.36 -1.75
N CYS A 150 -3.59 -15.27 -2.06
CA CYS A 150 -4.31 -16.26 -2.85
C CYS A 150 -5.37 -15.61 -3.75
N ALA A 151 -5.15 -15.59 -5.06
CA ALA A 151 -6.13 -15.15 -6.03
C ALA A 151 -6.80 -16.35 -6.70
N ASP A 152 -7.79 -16.99 -6.05
CA ASP A 152 -8.52 -18.09 -6.71
C ASP A 152 -9.42 -17.54 -7.82
N GLY A 153 -9.32 -18.12 -9.01
CA GLY A 153 -10.03 -17.64 -10.20
C GLY A 153 -9.57 -16.27 -10.72
N SER A 154 -8.47 -15.71 -10.21
CA SER A 154 -7.93 -14.41 -10.63
C SER A 154 -6.40 -14.45 -10.74
N ASP A 155 -5.80 -13.29 -10.96
CA ASP A 155 -4.37 -13.08 -11.18
C ASP A 155 -3.71 -12.46 -9.93
N GLY A 156 -2.39 -12.64 -9.77
CA GLY A 156 -1.61 -11.90 -8.77
C GLY A 156 -1.95 -12.25 -7.33
N GLY A 157 -1.37 -13.32 -6.79
CA GLY A 157 -1.66 -13.77 -5.42
C GLY A 157 -1.15 -12.81 -4.33
N ALA A 158 -0.02 -12.13 -4.51
CA ALA A 158 0.37 -11.03 -3.63
C ALA A 158 -0.15 -9.69 -4.15
N ILE A 159 0.20 -9.34 -5.39
CA ILE A 159 -0.12 -8.04 -5.99
C ILE A 159 -0.78 -8.28 -7.35
N SER A 160 -1.92 -7.65 -7.57
CA SER A 160 -2.49 -7.48 -8.91
C SER A 160 -2.49 -6.01 -9.27
N GLU A 161 -2.00 -5.68 -10.46
CA GLU A 161 -1.98 -4.33 -11.01
C GLU A 161 -3.09 -4.18 -12.05
N ASN A 162 -3.85 -3.07 -12.00
CA ASN A 162 -4.65 -2.61 -13.14
C ASN A 162 -3.77 -1.86 -14.15
N ALA A 163 -4.34 -1.60 -15.33
CA ALA A 163 -3.65 -0.89 -16.40
C ALA A 163 -3.05 0.45 -15.92
N GLY A 164 -1.79 0.70 -16.28
CA GLY A 164 -1.09 1.95 -15.96
C GLY A 164 -0.52 2.04 -14.54
N ALA A 165 -0.82 1.08 -13.64
CA ALA A 165 -0.27 1.07 -12.29
C ALA A 165 1.27 0.99 -12.28
N ASN A 166 1.91 1.57 -11.27
CA ASN A 166 3.35 1.55 -11.06
C ASN A 166 3.70 0.91 -9.72
N VAL A 167 4.36 -0.25 -9.73
CA VAL A 167 4.80 -0.92 -8.52
C VAL A 167 6.32 -0.85 -8.38
N PHE A 168 6.78 -0.37 -7.23
CA PHE A 168 8.19 -0.32 -6.87
C PHE A 168 8.48 -1.18 -5.63
N LEU A 169 9.26 -2.25 -5.81
CA LEU A 169 9.69 -3.15 -4.74
C LEU A 169 11.17 -2.96 -4.43
N GLU A 170 11.51 -2.59 -3.20
CA GLU A 170 12.91 -2.47 -2.76
C GLU A 170 13.19 -3.31 -1.52
N ARG A 171 14.19 -4.20 -1.61
CA ARG A 171 14.61 -5.07 -0.51
C ARG A 171 13.45 -5.90 0.04
N THR A 172 12.51 -6.25 -0.83
CA THR A 172 11.27 -6.97 -0.50
C THR A 172 11.41 -8.44 -0.85
N VAL A 173 10.65 -9.31 -0.18
CA VAL A 173 10.52 -10.71 -0.59
C VAL A 173 9.06 -11.01 -0.90
N VAL A 174 8.78 -11.58 -2.07
CA VAL A 174 7.44 -12.03 -2.47
C VAL A 174 7.47 -13.56 -2.50
N MET A 175 6.77 -14.22 -1.56
CA MET A 175 6.87 -15.66 -1.41
C MET A 175 5.57 -16.41 -1.11
N GLY A 176 5.43 -17.64 -1.61
CA GLY A 176 4.32 -18.52 -1.23
C GLY A 176 2.95 -18.06 -1.70
N ASN A 177 2.87 -17.05 -2.57
CA ASN A 177 1.61 -16.51 -3.07
C ASN A 177 1.14 -17.33 -4.28
N ARG A 178 -0.18 -17.41 -4.46
CA ARG A 178 -0.80 -18.29 -5.46
C ARG A 178 -1.90 -17.54 -6.21
N ALA A 179 -2.04 -17.85 -7.50
CA ALA A 179 -3.13 -17.35 -8.33
C ALA A 179 -3.64 -18.48 -9.24
N GLY A 180 -4.94 -18.49 -9.52
CA GLY A 180 -5.56 -19.50 -10.38
C GLY A 180 -5.38 -19.25 -11.87
N VAL A 181 -5.07 -18.01 -12.27
CA VAL A 181 -5.08 -17.59 -13.68
C VAL A 181 -3.67 -17.21 -14.17
N ARG A 182 -3.14 -16.05 -13.79
CA ARG A 182 -1.79 -15.58 -14.18
C ARG A 182 -1.03 -15.01 -12.98
N GLY A 183 0.30 -15.15 -13.03
CA GLY A 183 1.19 -14.45 -12.10
C GLY A 183 0.95 -14.81 -10.64
N SER A 184 1.31 -16.04 -10.21
CA SER A 184 1.07 -16.52 -8.84
C SER A 184 1.48 -15.53 -7.75
N GLY A 185 2.66 -14.93 -7.91
CA GLY A 185 3.14 -13.85 -7.04
C GLY A 185 2.50 -12.52 -7.40
N MET A 186 2.72 -12.10 -8.64
CA MET A 186 2.35 -10.77 -9.09
C MET A 186 1.81 -10.83 -10.51
N PHE A 187 0.81 -10.00 -10.79
CA PHE A 187 0.28 -9.78 -12.12
C PHE A 187 0.41 -8.30 -12.50
N MET A 188 0.99 -8.06 -13.68
CA MET A 188 1.09 -6.74 -14.29
C MET A 188 0.16 -6.69 -15.50
N ASP A 189 -0.69 -5.67 -15.57
CA ASP A 189 -1.57 -5.45 -16.72
C ASP A 189 -0.93 -4.53 -17.77
N VAL A 190 -1.68 -4.17 -18.81
CA VAL A 190 -1.22 -3.34 -19.91
C VAL A 190 -0.75 -1.97 -19.42
N ASN A 191 0.39 -1.52 -19.93
CA ASN A 191 1.04 -0.25 -19.58
C ASN A 191 1.43 -0.11 -18.09
N SER A 192 1.29 -1.14 -17.28
CA SER A 192 1.77 -1.15 -15.91
C SER A 192 3.30 -1.33 -15.87
N THR A 193 3.94 -0.91 -14.78
CA THR A 193 5.39 -1.01 -14.60
C THR A 193 5.73 -1.62 -13.25
N LEU A 194 6.56 -2.66 -13.25
CA LEU A 194 7.20 -3.19 -12.05
C LEU A 194 8.68 -2.86 -12.05
N THR A 195 9.14 -2.18 -11.00
CA THR A 195 10.57 -2.01 -10.70
C THR A 195 10.93 -2.77 -9.43
N ALA A 196 11.96 -3.62 -9.51
CA ALA A 196 12.41 -4.44 -8.39
C ALA A 196 13.91 -4.23 -8.13
N LEU A 197 14.26 -3.73 -6.94
CA LEU A 197 15.63 -3.50 -6.51
C LEU A 197 15.95 -4.34 -5.27
N GLN A 198 16.94 -5.23 -5.37
CA GLN A 198 17.32 -6.13 -4.26
C GLN A 198 16.14 -6.96 -3.72
N THR A 199 15.17 -7.26 -4.59
CA THR A 199 13.94 -7.98 -4.26
C THR A 199 14.07 -9.43 -4.69
N ALA A 200 13.53 -10.34 -3.88
CA ALA A 200 13.46 -11.76 -4.21
C ALA A 200 12.00 -12.18 -4.45
N ILE A 201 11.74 -12.88 -5.54
CA ILE A 201 10.43 -13.48 -5.84
C ILE A 201 10.65 -14.99 -5.88
N VAL A 202 10.13 -15.71 -4.87
CA VAL A 202 10.50 -17.11 -4.61
C VAL A 202 9.30 -17.95 -4.19
N TYR A 203 9.20 -19.18 -4.69
CA TYR A 203 8.17 -20.14 -4.25
C TYR A 203 6.72 -19.64 -4.43
N ASN A 204 6.40 -18.95 -5.53
CA ASN A 204 5.04 -18.57 -5.92
C ASN A 204 4.53 -19.48 -7.05
#